data_AF-A0A7M3WDD4-F1
#
_entry.id   AF-A0A7M3WDD4-F1
#
_cell.length_a   1.000
_cell.length_b   1.000
_cell.length_c   1.000
_cell.angle_alpha   90.00
_cell.angle_beta   90.00
_cell.angle_gamma   90.00
#
_symmetry.space_group_name_H-M   'P 1'
#
loop_
_entity.id
_entity.type
_entity.pdbx_description
1 polymer ?
#
loop_
_entity_poly.entity_id
_entity_poly.type
_entity_poly.pdbx_seq_one_letter_code
_entity_poly.pdbx_strand_id
1 'polypeptide(L)'
;IMPHIHRGSPIIILSPLEDDPTIVDAVRDLRARNFEVTVLSPSSLEFEFDARRIDRTGYEVLKTERDILMTELRGLGAYVMDWEPDMLLFTALAGARGF
;
A
#
# COMPACT_ATOMS: atom_id res chain seq x y z
N ILE A 1 6.91 -21.61 -5.88
CA ILE A 1 6.84 -21.31 -7.34
C ILE A 1 5.74 -20.28 -7.51
N MET A 2 6.05 -19.07 -7.99
CA MET A 2 5.01 -18.05 -8.20
C MET A 2 4.11 -18.48 -9.39
N PRO A 3 2.79 -18.25 -9.33
CA PRO A 3 1.90 -18.50 -10.47
C PRO A 3 2.38 -17.76 -11.71
N HIS A 4 2.13 -18.33 -12.90
CA HIS A 4 2.49 -17.66 -14.14
C HIS A 4 1.62 -16.42 -14.34
N ILE A 5 2.19 -15.24 -14.14
CA ILE A 5 1.58 -13.95 -14.48
C ILE A 5 2.20 -13.47 -15.80
N HIS A 6 1.35 -13.08 -16.75
CA HIS A 6 1.81 -12.56 -18.03
C HIS A 6 2.62 -11.27 -17.85
N ARG A 7 3.78 -11.16 -18.53
CA ARG A 7 4.58 -9.94 -18.50
C ARG A 7 3.73 -8.75 -18.99
N GLY A 8 3.83 -7.63 -18.29
CA GLY A 8 3.04 -6.42 -18.58
C GLY A 8 1.63 -6.42 -17.95
N SER A 9 1.21 -7.50 -17.29
CA SER A 9 -0.01 -7.43 -16.46
C SER A 9 0.19 -6.43 -15.32
N PRO A 10 -0.75 -5.48 -15.12
CA PRO A 10 -0.68 -4.60 -13.97
C PRO A 10 -0.85 -5.40 -12.68
N ILE A 11 -0.09 -5.06 -11.64
CA ILE A 11 -0.26 -5.61 -10.30
C ILE A 11 -0.85 -4.54 -9.40
N ILE A 12 -1.99 -4.86 -8.78
CA ILE A 12 -2.63 -4.00 -7.80
C ILE A 12 -2.57 -4.73 -6.46
N ILE A 13 -2.01 -4.07 -5.45
CA ILE A 13 -1.94 -4.55 -4.08
C ILE A 13 -2.88 -3.66 -3.25
N LEU A 14 -3.83 -4.25 -2.56
CA LEU A 14 -4.70 -3.57 -1.60
C LEU A 14 -4.29 -4.04 -0.21
N SER A 15 -3.71 -3.16 0.59
CA SER A 15 -3.24 -3.50 1.94
C SER A 15 -3.25 -2.28 2.85
N PRO A 16 -3.67 -2.40 4.11
CA PRO A 16 -3.61 -1.28 5.06
C PRO A 16 -2.17 -0.84 5.37
N LEU A 17 -1.17 -1.67 5.04
CA LEU A 17 0.25 -1.44 5.33
C LEU A 17 0.53 -1.28 6.83
N GLU A 18 -0.21 -2.02 7.64
CA GLU A 18 -0.09 -2.06 9.10
C GLU A 18 0.56 -3.39 9.47
N ASP A 19 1.77 -3.36 10.03
CA ASP A 19 2.53 -4.52 10.52
C ASP A 19 2.70 -5.68 9.50
N ASP A 20 2.86 -5.36 8.20
CA ASP A 20 3.10 -6.35 7.14
C ASP A 20 4.60 -6.41 6.77
N PRO A 21 5.36 -7.39 7.29
CA PRO A 21 6.78 -7.52 6.99
C PRO A 21 7.06 -8.07 5.58
N THR A 22 6.05 -8.57 4.87
CA THR A 22 6.22 -9.28 3.59
C THR A 22 6.10 -8.36 2.38
N ILE A 23 5.45 -7.20 2.55
CA ILE A 23 5.09 -6.32 1.45
C ILE A 23 6.31 -5.76 0.70
N VAL A 24 7.38 -5.45 1.43
CA VAL A 24 8.62 -4.92 0.86
C VAL A 24 9.26 -5.92 -0.09
N ASP A 25 9.40 -7.17 0.36
CA ASP A 25 9.97 -8.25 -0.45
C ASP A 25 9.08 -8.57 -1.65
N ALA A 26 7.75 -8.62 -1.45
CA ALA A 26 6.80 -8.84 -2.52
C ALA A 26 6.89 -7.76 -3.61
N VAL A 27 6.92 -6.48 -3.22
CA VAL A 27 7.06 -5.37 -4.17
C VAL A 27 8.41 -5.40 -4.86
N ARG A 28 9.50 -5.67 -4.14
CA ARG A 28 10.84 -5.80 -4.72
C ARG A 28 10.89 -6.88 -5.79
N ASP A 29 10.34 -8.06 -5.52
CA ASP A 29 10.31 -9.19 -6.45
C ASP A 29 9.48 -8.90 -7.70
N LEU A 30 8.32 -8.24 -7.54
CA LEU A 30 7.47 -7.85 -8.65
C LEU A 30 8.13 -6.80 -9.54
N ARG A 31 8.76 -5.79 -8.93
CA ARG A 31 9.49 -4.73 -9.64
C ARG A 31 10.73 -5.27 -10.36
N ALA A 32 11.47 -6.19 -9.74
CA ALA A 32 12.60 -6.88 -10.38
C ALA A 32 12.19 -7.70 -11.61
N ARG A 33 10.92 -8.09 -11.71
CA ARG A 33 10.33 -8.79 -12.86
C ARG A 33 9.65 -7.85 -13.86
N ASN A 34 9.85 -6.53 -13.72
CA ASN A 34 9.30 -5.46 -14.56
C ASN A 34 7.76 -5.37 -14.55
N PHE A 35 7.11 -5.76 -13.44
CA PHE A 35 5.70 -5.45 -13.27
C PHE A 35 5.50 -3.99 -12.86
N GLU A 36 4.44 -3.37 -13.39
CA GLU A 36 3.91 -2.13 -12.82
C GLU A 36 3.11 -2.48 -11.57
N VAL A 37 3.55 -1.94 -10.44
CA VAL A 37 2.94 -2.21 -9.13
C VAL A 37 2.27 -0.94 -8.64
N THR A 38 0.97 -1.05 -8.37
CA THR A 38 0.17 -0.02 -7.72
C THR A 38 -0.28 -0.55 -6.36
N VAL A 39 0.07 0.15 -5.29
CA VAL A 39 -0.35 -0.15 -3.92
C VAL A 39 -1.43 0.87 -3.54
N LEU A 40 -2.59 0.37 -3.16
CA LEU A 40 -3.68 1.14 -2.57
C LEU A 40 -3.72 0.81 -1.09
N SER A 41 -3.57 1.83 -0.25
CA SER A 41 -3.50 1.64 1.19
C SER A 41 -4.66 2.30 1.92
N PRO A 42 -5.74 1.56 2.21
CA PRO A 42 -6.77 2.00 3.13
C PRO A 42 -6.30 1.83 4.57
N SER A 43 -6.01 2.95 5.25
CA SER A 43 -5.67 2.96 6.68
C SER A 43 -6.89 2.54 7.52
N SER A 44 -6.66 1.69 8.53
CA SER A 44 -7.65 1.34 9.55
C SER A 44 -7.43 2.07 10.88
N LEU A 45 -6.30 2.80 11.00
CA LEU A 45 -5.84 3.40 12.26
C LEU A 45 -6.85 4.34 12.91
N GLU A 46 -7.55 5.18 12.14
CA GLU A 46 -8.56 6.10 12.69
C GLU A 46 -9.72 5.33 13.30
N PHE A 47 -10.20 4.29 12.60
CA PHE A 47 -11.26 3.43 13.09
C PHE A 47 -10.86 2.69 14.39
N GLU A 48 -9.64 2.15 14.44
CA GLU A 48 -9.11 1.47 15.61
C GLU A 48 -8.92 2.42 16.81
N PHE A 49 -8.50 3.66 16.56
CA PHE A 49 -8.37 4.71 17.57
C PHE A 49 -9.74 5.13 18.12
N ASP A 50 -10.72 5.38 17.25
CA ASP A 50 -12.09 5.73 17.64
C ASP A 50 -12.77 4.60 18.43
N ALA A 51 -12.50 3.34 18.04
CA ALA A 51 -12.93 2.15 18.76
C ALA A 51 -12.19 1.93 20.11
N ARG A 52 -11.24 2.81 20.47
CA ARG A 52 -10.40 2.74 21.68
C ARG A 52 -9.59 1.45 21.80
N ARG A 53 -9.20 0.85 20.67
CA ARG A 53 -8.37 -0.36 20.63
C ARG A 53 -6.88 -0.03 20.66
N ILE A 54 -6.52 1.17 20.24
CA ILE A 54 -5.17 1.75 20.37
C ILE A 54 -5.26 3.07 21.12
N ASP A 55 -4.25 3.37 21.93
CA ASP A 55 -4.14 4.66 22.60
C ASP A 55 -3.53 5.72 21.67
N ARG A 56 -3.44 6.96 22.15
CA ARG A 56 -2.92 8.06 21.32
C ARG A 56 -1.46 7.83 20.92
N THR A 57 -0.65 7.26 21.79
CA THR A 57 0.76 7.00 21.50
C THR A 57 0.91 5.91 20.44
N GLY A 58 0.16 4.81 20.57
CA GLY A 58 0.12 3.74 19.59
C GLY A 58 -0.37 4.21 18.23
N TYR A 59 -1.39 5.07 18.20
CA TYR A 59 -1.86 5.69 16.95
C TYR A 59 -0.77 6.48 16.22
N GLU A 60 -0.04 7.36 16.93
CA GLU A 60 1.02 8.17 16.31
C GLU A 60 2.20 7.31 15.84
N VAL A 61 2.55 6.26 16.58
CA VAL A 61 3.60 5.31 16.20
C VAL A 61 3.21 4.56 14.93
N LEU A 62 2.03 3.93 14.92
CA LEU A 62 1.56 3.16 13.77
C LEU A 62 1.38 4.03 12.53
N LYS A 63 0.90 5.26 12.69
CA LYS A 63 0.82 6.24 11.59
C LYS A 63 2.21 6.54 11.01
N THR A 64 3.20 6.77 11.87
CA THR A 64 4.57 7.04 11.45
C THR A 64 5.21 5.83 10.76
N GLU A 65 5.04 4.63 11.32
CA GLU A 65 5.54 3.38 10.73
C GLU A 65 4.94 3.14 9.34
N ARG A 66 3.64 3.37 9.20
CA ARG A 66 2.96 3.28 7.91
C ARG A 66 3.49 4.30 6.89
N ASP A 67 3.73 5.55 7.30
CA ASP A 67 4.30 6.58 6.43
C ASP A 67 5.71 6.21 5.94
N ILE A 68 6.52 5.62 6.82
CA ILE A 68 7.84 5.08 6.48
C ILE A 68 7.70 3.96 5.46
N LEU A 69 6.82 2.99 5.70
CA LEU A 69 6.59 1.86 4.81
C LEU A 69 6.11 2.30 3.43
N MET A 70 5.15 3.24 3.35
CA MET A 70 4.72 3.82 2.08
C MET A 70 5.88 4.49 1.33
N THR A 71 6.76 5.18 2.06
CA THR A 71 7.94 5.83 1.48
C THR A 71 8.93 4.80 0.94
N GLU A 72 9.16 3.71 1.66
CA GLU A 72 10.01 2.60 1.21
C GLU A 72 9.46 1.95 -0.06
N LEU A 73 8.15 1.65 -0.11
CA LEU A 73 7.49 1.07 -1.27
C LEU A 73 7.58 1.98 -2.51
N ARG A 74 7.46 3.31 -2.33
CA ARG A 74 7.71 4.29 -3.40
C ARG A 74 9.17 4.25 -3.85
N GLY A 75 10.12 4.09 -2.93
CA GLY A 75 11.55 3.92 -3.22
C GLY A 75 11.86 2.67 -4.07
N LEU A 76 11.05 1.61 -3.96
CA LEU A 76 11.13 0.42 -4.82
C LEU A 76 10.49 0.64 -6.22
N GLY A 77 9.92 1.81 -6.47
CA GLY A 77 9.29 2.17 -7.73
C GLY A 77 7.86 1.65 -7.89
N ALA A 78 7.19 1.27 -6.80
CA ALA A 78 5.74 1.10 -6.81
C ALA A 78 5.05 2.47 -6.77
N TYR A 79 3.90 2.59 -7.43
CA TYR A 79 2.99 3.69 -7.15
C TYR A 79 2.25 3.37 -5.84
N VAL A 80 2.18 4.32 -4.90
CA VAL A 80 1.53 4.11 -3.60
C VAL A 80 0.55 5.25 -3.31
N MET A 81 -0.73 4.90 -3.24
CA MET A 81 -1.84 5.79 -2.85
C MET A 81 -2.25 5.51 -1.42
N ASP A 82 -2.35 6.55 -0.61
CA ASP A 82 -3.16 6.51 0.60
C ASP A 82 -4.62 6.65 0.17
N TRP A 83 -5.38 5.55 0.21
CA TRP A 83 -6.71 5.49 -0.39
C TRP A 83 -7.77 5.40 0.69
N GLU A 84 -8.62 6.41 0.81
CA GLU A 84 -9.75 6.39 1.71
C GLU A 84 -10.98 5.73 1.06
N PRO A 85 -11.79 4.95 1.80
CA PRO A 85 -12.94 4.24 1.24
C PRO A 85 -14.04 5.12 0.64
N ASP A 86 -14.10 6.39 1.03
CA ASP A 86 -15.04 7.39 0.50
C ASP A 86 -14.60 7.94 -0.87
N MET A 87 -13.33 7.75 -1.24
CA MET A 87 -12.80 8.05 -2.57
C MET A 87 -13.14 6.92 -3.56
N LEU A 88 -13.72 7.26 -4.71
CA LEU A 88 -13.93 6.27 -5.77
C LEU A 88 -12.60 5.60 -6.20
N LEU A 89 -12.58 4.27 -6.20
CA LEU A 89 -11.41 3.47 -6.59
C LEU A 89 -10.87 3.84 -7.98
N PHE A 90 -11.76 4.17 -8.92
CA PHE A 90 -11.35 4.63 -10.25
C PHE A 90 -10.49 5.90 -10.19
N THR A 91 -10.86 6.87 -9.35
CA THR A 91 -10.10 8.11 -9.15
C THR A 91 -8.72 7.81 -8.56
N ALA A 92 -8.65 6.90 -7.59
CA ALA A 92 -7.41 6.48 -6.97
C ALA A 92 -6.45 5.83 -7.98
N LEU A 93 -6.98 4.97 -8.86
CA LEU A 93 -6.21 4.30 -9.91
C LEU A 93 -5.82 5.24 -11.06
N ALA A 94 -6.64 6.25 -11.37
CA ALA A 94 -6.32 7.27 -12.37
C ALA A 94 -5.24 8.26 -11.86
N GLY A 95 -5.23 8.58 -10.57
CA GLY A 95 -4.11 9.31 -9.96
C GLY A 95 -2.81 8.48 -9.93
N ALA A 96 -2.95 7.14 -9.94
CA ALA A 96 -1.86 6.17 -9.87
C ALA A 96 -1.05 5.97 -11.14
N ARG A 97 -1.69 6.21 -12.27
CA ARG A 97 -1.09 6.09 -13.57
C ARG A 97 -1.54 7.32 -14.29
N GLY A 98 -0.64 8.25 -14.59
CA GLY A 98 -0.98 9.44 -15.36
C GLY A 98 -1.55 9.09 -16.73
N PHE A 99 -2.85 8.81 -16.77
CA PHE A 99 -3.68 8.58 -17.94
C PHE A 99 -4.32 9.89 -18.40
#